data_AF-A0A535QS71-F1
#
_entry.id   AF-A0A535QS71-F1
#
_cell.length_a   1.000
_cell.length_b   1.000
_cell.length_c   1.000
_cell.angle_alpha   90.00
_cell.angle_beta   90.00
_cell.angle_gamma   90.00
#
_symmetry.space_group_name_H-M   'P 1'
#
loop_
_entity.id
_entity.type
_entity.pdbx_description
1 polymer ?
#
loop_
_entity_poly.entity_id
_entity_poly.type
_entity_poly.pdbx_seq_one_letter_code
_entity_poly.pdbx_strand_id
1 'polypeptide(L)'
;MSLSRPPSPPEGLDTIEQRKPRKAWRRYVQALMLVLLVIPIFVAWQLLNSRFNSTDPTVAGRPLSNPHTHLHVIALGDKAGTVYLGTHYGLFTSTDGGNTWPEARGALNNMMIMSIAVSPANPRDLAVIGRPTTGAAFQGSLYFSADGGANWQAGNAPAGLSPSAYLFSL
;
A
#
# COMPACT_ATOMS: atom_id res chain seq x y z
N MET A 1 -30.06 97.25 -13.26
CA MET A 1 -29.39 96.05 -12.73
C MET A 1 -29.92 94.84 -13.51
N SER A 2 -29.13 94.32 -14.46
CA SER A 2 -29.46 93.13 -15.26
C SER A 2 -28.58 91.98 -14.77
N LEU A 3 -29.20 90.92 -14.24
CA LEU A 3 -28.51 89.73 -13.75
C LEU A 3 -28.38 88.72 -14.89
N SER A 4 -27.15 88.46 -15.34
CA SER A 4 -26.85 87.43 -16.34
C SER A 4 -27.00 86.02 -15.73
N ARG A 5 -27.64 85.11 -16.48
CA ARG A 5 -27.74 83.70 -16.09
C ARG A 5 -26.38 83.00 -16.19
N PRO A 6 -26.07 82.06 -15.29
CA PRO A 6 -24.83 81.29 -15.36
C PRO A 6 -24.83 80.33 -16.57
N PRO A 7 -23.64 79.99 -17.11
CA PRO A 7 -23.49 79.13 -18.27
C PRO A 7 -23.88 77.68 -17.95
N SER A 8 -24.50 77.00 -18.92
CA SER A 8 -24.86 75.59 -18.84
C SER A 8 -23.62 74.68 -18.83
N PRO A 9 -23.66 73.56 -18.10
CA PRO A 9 -22.52 72.64 -18.01
C PRO A 9 -22.24 71.96 -19.35
N PRO A 10 -20.97 71.58 -19.64
CA PRO A 10 -20.57 71.00 -20.91
C PRO A 10 -21.23 69.64 -21.13
N GLU A 11 -21.93 69.53 -22.26
CA GLU A 11 -22.63 68.35 -22.76
C GLU A 11 -21.60 67.28 -23.16
N GLY A 12 -21.36 66.27 -22.31
CA GLY A 12 -20.46 65.17 -22.68
C GLY A 12 -19.92 64.30 -21.55
N LEU A 13 -19.96 64.73 -20.28
CA LEU A 13 -19.38 63.97 -19.17
C LEU A 13 -20.19 62.73 -18.73
N ASP A 14 -21.46 62.64 -19.12
CA ASP A 14 -22.34 61.53 -18.70
C ASP A 14 -22.13 60.23 -19.50
N THR A 15 -21.35 60.27 -20.59
CA THR A 15 -21.30 59.15 -21.55
C THR A 15 -20.22 58.09 -21.26
N ILE A 16 -19.26 58.36 -20.38
CA ILE A 16 -18.15 57.44 -20.08
C ILE A 16 -18.51 56.42 -18.97
N GLU A 17 -19.58 56.65 -18.20
CA GLU A 17 -19.80 55.89 -16.96
C GLU A 17 -20.68 54.62 -17.09
N GLN A 18 -21.17 54.26 -18.28
CA GLN A 18 -22.27 53.28 -18.40
C GLN A 18 -22.04 52.03 -19.28
N ARG A 19 -20.83 51.46 -19.31
CA ARG A 19 -20.66 50.05 -19.75
C ARG A 19 -20.32 49.15 -18.57
N LYS A 20 -21.33 48.81 -17.76
CA LYS A 20 -21.19 47.87 -16.64
C LYS A 20 -20.96 46.43 -17.14
N PRO A 21 -19.77 45.80 -16.95
CA PRO A 21 -19.58 44.38 -17.22
C PRO A 21 -20.12 43.53 -16.05
N ARG A 22 -21.22 43.95 -15.39
CA ARG A 22 -21.74 43.35 -14.16
C ARG A 22 -22.02 41.86 -14.29
N LYS A 23 -22.48 41.41 -15.47
CA LYS A 23 -22.73 39.99 -15.77
C LYS A 23 -21.42 39.22 -15.97
N ALA A 24 -20.44 39.80 -16.66
CA ALA A 24 -19.14 39.17 -16.87
C ALA A 24 -18.36 39.06 -15.55
N TRP A 25 -18.33 40.12 -14.75
CA TRP A 25 -17.76 40.12 -13.40
C TRP A 25 -18.38 39.05 -12.50
N ARG A 26 -19.72 38.92 -12.52
CA ARG A 26 -20.41 37.83 -11.80
C ARG A 26 -19.96 36.44 -12.25
N ARG A 27 -19.76 36.21 -13.55
CA ARG A 27 -19.26 34.93 -14.08
C ARG A 27 -17.82 34.65 -13.62
N TYR A 28 -16.94 35.66 -13.59
CA TYR A 28 -15.58 35.50 -13.08
C TYR A 28 -15.55 35.19 -11.58
N VAL A 29 -16.34 35.89 -10.78
CA VAL A 29 -16.45 35.63 -9.33
C VAL A 29 -17.03 34.23 -9.09
N GLN A 30 -18.05 33.82 -9.85
CA GLN A 30 -18.62 32.46 -9.75
C GLN A 30 -17.61 31.38 -10.14
N ALA A 31 -16.86 31.57 -11.23
CA ALA A 31 -15.82 30.64 -11.64
C ALA A 31 -14.71 30.52 -10.59
N LEU A 32 -14.27 31.65 -10.01
CA LEU A 32 -13.27 31.67 -8.94
C LEU A 32 -13.77 30.94 -7.69
N MET A 33 -15.04 31.15 -7.30
CA MET A 33 -15.66 30.46 -6.16
C MET A 33 -15.76 28.96 -6.39
N LEU A 34 -16.10 28.53 -7.62
CA LEU A 34 -16.12 27.10 -7.98
C LEU A 34 -14.73 26.49 -7.93
N VAL A 35 -13.70 27.20 -8.43
CA VAL A 35 -12.32 26.74 -8.37
C VAL A 35 -11.83 26.63 -6.93
N LEU A 36 -12.11 27.63 -6.09
CA LEU A 36 -11.78 27.63 -4.67
C LEU A 36 -12.54 26.57 -3.85
N LEU A 37 -13.66 26.05 -4.37
CA LEU A 37 -14.41 24.96 -3.76
C LEU A 37 -13.91 23.59 -4.24
N VAL A 38 -13.67 23.44 -5.54
CA VAL A 38 -13.29 22.17 -6.17
C VAL A 38 -11.82 21.81 -5.88
N ILE A 39 -10.89 22.77 -5.92
CA ILE A 39 -9.47 22.48 -5.70
C ILE A 39 -9.21 21.88 -4.30
N PRO A 40 -9.68 22.45 -3.18
CA PRO A 40 -9.44 21.85 -1.88
C PRO A 40 -10.16 20.52 -1.71
N ILE A 41 -11.34 20.32 -2.31
CA ILE A 41 -12.04 19.03 -2.30
C ILE A 41 -11.20 17.98 -3.06
N PHE A 42 -10.68 18.33 -4.23
CA PHE A 42 -9.84 17.45 -5.02
C PHE A 42 -8.51 17.17 -4.32
N VAL A 43 -7.87 18.18 -3.72
CA VAL A 43 -6.64 18.01 -2.93
C VAL A 43 -6.91 17.19 -1.67
N ALA A 44 -8.03 17.40 -0.98
CA ALA A 44 -8.43 16.59 0.17
C ALA A 44 -8.70 15.15 -0.24
N TRP A 45 -9.40 14.93 -1.36
CA TRP A 45 -9.61 13.60 -1.94
C TRP A 45 -8.28 12.95 -2.35
N GLN A 46 -7.37 13.69 -2.98
CA GLN A 46 -6.01 13.22 -3.28
C GLN A 46 -5.29 12.84 -1.99
N LEU A 47 -5.28 13.69 -0.98
CA LEU A 47 -4.63 13.43 0.31
C LEU A 47 -5.27 12.26 1.07
N LEU A 48 -6.59 12.07 0.96
CA LEU A 48 -7.31 10.93 1.54
C LEU A 48 -7.02 9.62 0.81
N ASN A 49 -6.85 9.66 -0.53
CA ASN A 49 -6.45 8.52 -1.34
C ASN A 49 -4.95 8.25 -1.34
N SER A 50 -4.12 9.25 -1.01
CA SER A 50 -2.66 9.14 -0.96
C SER A 50 -2.10 8.91 0.45
N ARG A 51 -2.95 8.91 1.49
CA ARG A 51 -2.59 8.26 2.75
C ARG A 51 -2.72 6.75 2.55
N PHE A 52 -1.61 6.02 2.74
CA PHE A 52 -1.54 4.57 2.97
C PHE A 52 -1.47 3.59 1.78
N ASN A 53 -0.89 3.95 0.64
CA ASN A 53 -0.27 2.91 -0.22
C ASN A 53 1.11 2.53 0.31
N SER A 54 1.19 2.23 1.60
CA SER A 54 2.32 1.53 2.17
C SER A 54 2.04 0.05 1.97
N THR A 55 2.64 -0.55 0.95
CA THR A 55 2.69 -2.01 0.77
C THR A 55 3.57 -2.68 1.82
N ASP A 56 4.14 -1.91 2.75
CA ASP A 56 4.91 -2.42 3.87
C ASP A 56 4.05 -3.41 4.66
N PRO A 57 4.41 -4.70 4.68
CA PRO A 57 3.69 -5.68 5.45
C PRO A 57 3.53 -5.22 6.91
N THR A 58 2.44 -5.55 7.59
CA THR A 58 2.30 -5.23 9.02
C THR A 58 2.38 -6.49 9.87
N VAL A 59 3.29 -6.51 10.84
CA VAL A 59 3.45 -7.55 11.86
C VAL A 59 2.76 -7.07 13.13
N ALA A 60 1.64 -7.67 13.53
CA ALA A 60 0.92 -7.30 14.76
C ALA A 60 0.70 -5.77 14.93
N GLY A 61 0.38 -5.07 13.83
CA GLY A 61 0.19 -3.61 13.80
C GLY A 61 1.48 -2.78 13.69
N ARG A 62 2.64 -3.40 13.49
CA ARG A 62 3.94 -2.74 13.27
C ARG A 62 4.36 -2.89 11.80
N PRO A 63 4.76 -1.82 11.11
CA PRO A 63 5.27 -1.92 9.73
C PRO A 63 6.53 -2.82 9.67
N LEU A 64 6.73 -3.59 8.61
CA LEU A 64 7.90 -4.44 8.43
C LEU A 64 9.19 -3.61 8.29
N SER A 65 9.07 -2.34 7.89
CA SER A 65 10.13 -1.32 7.93
C SER A 65 10.58 -0.91 9.36
N ASN A 66 10.03 -1.50 10.42
CA ASN A 66 10.48 -1.19 11.77
C ASN A 66 11.93 -1.71 12.01
N PRO A 67 12.75 -1.00 12.81
CA PRO A 67 14.16 -1.36 13.01
C PRO A 67 14.39 -2.69 13.75
N HIS A 68 13.34 -3.29 14.31
CA HIS A 68 13.42 -4.56 15.04
C HIS A 68 13.04 -5.77 14.18
N THR A 69 12.55 -5.56 12.95
CA THR A 69 12.16 -6.65 12.04
C THR A 69 13.16 -6.72 10.91
N HIS A 70 13.82 -7.87 10.78
CA HIS A 70 14.72 -8.15 9.68
C HIS A 70 14.07 -9.10 8.70
N LEU A 71 14.22 -8.80 7.41
CA LEU A 71 13.92 -9.74 6.34
C LEU A 71 15.09 -10.74 6.24
N HIS A 72 14.76 -12.02 6.26
CA HIS A 72 15.76 -13.09 6.12
C HIS A 72 15.76 -13.69 4.72
N VAL A 73 14.57 -13.86 4.13
CA VAL A 73 14.41 -14.54 2.85
C VAL A 73 13.19 -14.04 2.11
N ILE A 74 13.29 -14.04 0.77
CA ILE A 74 12.20 -13.81 -0.17
C ILE A 74 12.14 -14.98 -1.14
N ALA A 75 10.94 -15.46 -1.46
CA ALA A 75 10.71 -16.47 -2.49
C ALA A 75 9.51 -16.07 -3.35
N LEU A 76 9.55 -16.46 -4.63
CA LEU A 76 8.47 -16.21 -5.58
C LEU A 76 7.66 -17.49 -5.77
N GLY A 77 6.33 -17.36 -5.75
CA GLY A 77 5.44 -18.44 -6.18
C GLY A 77 5.34 -18.51 -7.70
N ASP A 78 4.67 -19.54 -8.22
CA ASP A 78 4.43 -19.71 -9.67
C ASP A 78 3.33 -18.81 -10.21
N LYS A 79 2.33 -18.53 -9.39
CA LYS A 79 1.25 -17.62 -9.71
C LYS A 79 1.78 -16.20 -9.71
N ALA A 80 1.47 -15.47 -10.77
CA ALA A 80 1.78 -14.07 -10.88
C ALA A 80 1.28 -13.32 -9.64
N GLY A 81 2.20 -12.63 -8.95
CA GLY A 81 1.90 -11.87 -7.74
C GLY A 81 1.97 -12.66 -6.43
N THR A 82 2.29 -13.95 -6.46
CA THR A 82 2.58 -14.71 -5.23
C THR A 82 4.01 -14.50 -4.77
N VAL A 83 4.18 -13.98 -3.55
CA VAL A 83 5.48 -13.73 -2.94
C VAL A 83 5.46 -14.16 -1.48
N TYR A 84 6.51 -14.83 -1.04
CA TYR A 84 6.70 -15.27 0.34
C TYR A 84 7.85 -14.47 0.99
N LEU A 85 7.65 -13.95 2.19
CA LEU A 85 8.66 -13.24 2.97
C LEU A 85 8.87 -13.92 4.32
N GLY A 86 10.09 -14.40 4.54
CA GLY A 86 10.53 -14.92 5.82
C GLY A 86 11.18 -13.84 6.65
N THR A 87 10.69 -13.65 7.87
CA THR A 87 11.11 -12.55 8.74
C THR A 87 11.54 -13.07 10.11
N HIS A 88 11.98 -12.14 10.96
CA HIS A 88 12.28 -12.48 12.34
C HIS A 88 11.08 -13.05 13.11
N TYR A 89 9.85 -12.69 12.74
CA TYR A 89 8.64 -12.98 13.52
C TYR A 89 7.65 -13.94 12.85
N GLY A 90 7.94 -14.39 11.64
CA GLY A 90 7.04 -15.29 10.92
C GLY A 90 7.21 -15.24 9.41
N LEU A 91 6.39 -16.04 8.74
CA LEU A 91 6.25 -16.07 7.29
C LEU A 91 5.06 -15.19 6.87
N PHE A 92 5.25 -14.38 5.84
CA PHE A 92 4.19 -13.56 5.22
C PHE A 92 4.01 -13.99 3.78
N THR A 93 2.76 -14.03 3.32
CA THR A 93 2.44 -14.42 1.95
C THR A 93 1.58 -13.36 1.30
N SER A 94 2.06 -12.78 0.21
CA SER A 94 1.25 -11.97 -0.69
C SER A 94 0.77 -12.81 -1.86
N THR A 95 -0.45 -12.54 -2.34
CA THR A 95 -1.01 -13.13 -3.57
C THR A 95 -1.44 -12.07 -4.59
N ASP A 96 -1.16 -10.80 -4.30
CA ASP A 96 -1.63 -9.63 -5.05
C ASP A 96 -0.46 -8.75 -5.52
N GLY A 97 0.73 -9.34 -5.69
CA GLY A 97 1.92 -8.61 -6.17
C GLY A 97 2.61 -7.78 -5.09
N GLY A 98 2.40 -8.14 -3.82
CA GLY A 98 2.99 -7.45 -2.67
C GLY A 98 2.16 -6.27 -2.19
N ASN A 99 0.88 -6.14 -2.59
CA ASN A 99 0.00 -5.08 -2.09
C ASN A 99 -0.48 -5.36 -0.66
N THR A 100 -0.75 -6.62 -0.34
CA THR A 100 -1.09 -7.08 1.01
C THR A 100 -0.25 -8.26 1.45
N TRP A 101 -0.03 -8.35 2.77
CA TRP A 101 0.87 -9.34 3.38
C TRP A 101 0.29 -9.91 4.67
N PRO A 102 -0.70 -10.81 4.59
CA PRO A 102 -1.12 -11.59 5.74
C PRO A 102 0.02 -12.47 6.26
N GLU A 103 0.15 -12.53 7.59
CA GLU A 103 0.99 -13.52 8.26
C GLU A 103 0.41 -14.92 8.03
N ALA A 104 1.28 -15.87 7.66
CA ALA A 104 0.92 -17.27 7.56
C ALA A 104 0.53 -17.79 8.94
N ARG A 105 -0.66 -18.37 9.04
CA ARG A 105 -1.20 -18.82 10.33
C ARG A 105 -0.65 -20.20 10.72
N GLY A 106 -0.60 -20.45 12.03
CA GLY A 106 -0.40 -21.78 12.59
C GLY A 106 1.04 -22.01 13.04
N ALA A 107 1.66 -23.08 12.55
CA ALA A 107 2.93 -23.59 13.06
C ALA A 107 4.16 -22.68 12.82
N LEU A 108 4.00 -21.65 11.99
CA LEU A 108 5.05 -20.67 11.66
C LEU A 108 4.90 -19.33 12.39
N ASN A 109 3.86 -19.17 13.22
CA ASN A 109 3.68 -17.96 14.02
C ASN A 109 4.85 -17.80 14.99
N ASN A 110 5.41 -16.60 15.08
CA ASN A 110 6.54 -16.28 15.96
C ASN A 110 7.78 -17.17 15.72
N MET A 111 7.91 -17.70 14.51
CA MET A 111 9.09 -18.43 14.06
C MET A 111 9.96 -17.51 13.21
N MET A 112 11.24 -17.45 13.55
CA MET A 112 12.25 -16.81 12.73
C MET A 112 12.49 -17.67 11.49
N ILE A 113 12.04 -17.18 10.34
CA ILE A 113 12.10 -17.92 9.07
C ILE A 113 13.46 -17.71 8.44
N MET A 114 14.22 -18.77 8.22
CA MET A 114 15.60 -18.70 7.72
C MET A 114 15.70 -18.99 6.22
N SER A 115 14.85 -19.88 5.71
CA SER A 115 14.85 -20.27 4.30
C SER A 115 13.46 -20.72 3.86
N ILE A 116 13.16 -20.49 2.59
CA ILE A 116 11.92 -20.91 1.92
C ILE A 116 12.32 -21.55 0.60
N ALA A 117 11.84 -22.76 0.35
CA ALA A 117 12.01 -23.48 -0.90
C ALA A 117 10.64 -23.70 -1.55
N VAL A 118 10.55 -23.35 -2.83
CA VAL A 118 9.37 -23.59 -3.68
C VAL A 118 9.75 -24.69 -4.65
N SER A 119 8.95 -25.76 -4.71
CA SER A 119 9.23 -26.87 -5.63
C SER A 119 9.00 -26.43 -7.09
N PRO A 120 10.01 -26.58 -7.97
CA PRO A 120 9.86 -26.23 -9.39
C PRO A 120 8.91 -27.18 -10.14
N ALA A 121 8.75 -28.42 -9.66
CA ALA A 121 7.87 -29.42 -10.29
C ALA A 121 6.40 -29.23 -9.91
N ASN A 122 6.15 -28.76 -8.69
CA ASN A 122 4.82 -28.46 -8.18
C ASN A 122 4.91 -27.27 -7.21
N PRO A 123 4.65 -26.04 -7.67
CA PRO A 123 4.86 -24.84 -6.87
C PRO A 123 3.94 -24.69 -5.65
N ARG A 124 2.96 -25.58 -5.51
CA ARG A 124 2.15 -25.71 -4.28
C ARG A 124 2.92 -26.39 -3.14
N ASP A 125 3.96 -27.14 -3.48
CA ASP A 125 4.82 -27.84 -2.54
C ASP A 125 5.93 -26.90 -2.07
N LEU A 126 5.90 -26.54 -0.79
CA LEU A 126 6.84 -25.63 -0.16
C LEU A 126 7.53 -26.30 1.03
N ALA A 127 8.79 -25.92 1.27
CA ALA A 127 9.52 -26.28 2.48
C ALA A 127 10.11 -25.02 3.13
N VAL A 128 10.06 -24.96 4.46
CA VAL A 128 10.55 -23.82 5.23
C VAL A 128 11.36 -24.30 6.42
N ILE A 129 12.51 -23.66 6.65
CA ILE A 129 13.27 -23.83 7.89
C ILE A 129 13.00 -22.61 8.76
N GLY A 130 12.44 -22.86 9.95
CA GLY A 130 12.15 -21.85 10.95
C GLY A 130 12.74 -22.24 12.30
N ARG A 131 13.11 -21.26 13.12
CA ARG A 131 13.47 -21.49 14.54
C ARG A 131 12.66 -20.57 15.46
N PRO A 132 12.37 -20.97 16.70
CA PRO A 132 11.70 -20.09 17.65
C PRO A 132 12.49 -18.78 17.86
N THR A 133 11.79 -17.65 17.96
CA THR A 133 12.40 -16.36 18.33
C THR A 133 12.79 -16.28 19.79
N THR A 134 12.11 -17.03 20.65
CA THR A 134 12.31 -17.04 22.10
C THR A 134 12.36 -18.49 22.62
N GLY A 135 13.13 -18.72 23.68
CA GLY A 135 13.26 -20.03 24.33
C GLY A 135 14.66 -20.64 24.27
N ALA A 136 14.91 -21.65 25.11
CA ALA A 136 16.24 -22.23 25.33
C ALA A 136 16.76 -23.13 24.19
N ALA A 137 15.87 -23.56 23.28
CA ALA A 137 16.25 -24.36 22.13
C ALA A 137 16.04 -23.55 20.85
N PHE A 138 17.09 -22.87 20.38
CA PHE A 138 17.15 -22.25 19.05
C PHE A 138 17.25 -23.30 17.92
N GLN A 139 16.69 -24.49 18.14
CA GLN A 139 16.75 -25.57 17.17
C GLN A 139 15.82 -25.24 16.01
N GLY A 140 16.37 -25.24 14.80
CA GLY A 140 15.60 -25.11 13.58
C GLY A 140 14.71 -26.34 13.38
N SER A 141 13.49 -26.11 12.92
CA SER A 141 12.54 -27.14 12.51
C SER A 141 12.22 -26.97 11.04
N LEU A 142 12.03 -28.09 10.36
CA LEU A 142 11.58 -28.13 8.98
C LEU A 142 10.05 -28.21 8.93
N TYR A 143 9.47 -27.38 8.10
CA TYR A 143 8.03 -27.28 7.88
C TYR A 143 7.71 -27.45 6.41
N PHE A 144 6.58 -28.08 6.13
CA PHE A 144 6.14 -28.36 4.78
C PHE A 144 4.72 -27.86 4.54
N SER A 145 4.46 -27.48 3.30
CA SER A 145 3.12 -27.16 2.78
C SER A 145 2.94 -27.84 1.44
N ALA A 146 1.74 -28.38 1.18
CA ALA A 146 1.34 -28.96 -0.11
C ALA A 146 0.27 -28.11 -0.83
N ASP A 147 -0.10 -26.98 -0.24
CA ASP A 147 -1.24 -26.17 -0.67
C ASP A 147 -0.88 -24.72 -1.00
N GLY A 148 0.41 -24.45 -1.26
CA GLY A 148 0.93 -23.13 -1.60
C GLY A 148 1.11 -22.22 -0.39
N GLY A 149 1.29 -22.80 0.80
CA GLY A 149 1.54 -22.08 2.04
C GLY A 149 0.29 -21.71 2.82
N ALA A 150 -0.87 -22.28 2.48
CA ALA A 150 -2.11 -22.05 3.22
C ALA A 150 -2.11 -22.82 4.56
N ASN A 151 -1.51 -24.00 4.59
CA ASN A 151 -1.28 -24.78 5.81
C ASN A 151 0.16 -25.30 5.87
N TRP A 152 0.68 -25.40 7.11
CA TRP A 152 2.05 -25.81 7.40
C TRP A 152 2.10 -26.93 8.43
N GLN A 153 2.92 -27.93 8.19
CA GLN A 153 3.12 -29.08 9.07
C GLN A 153 4.60 -29.22 9.42
N ALA A 154 4.90 -29.44 10.70
CA ALA A 154 6.27 -29.66 11.17
C ALA A 154 6.68 -31.13 11.03
N GLY A 155 7.96 -31.39 10.79
CA GLY A 155 8.52 -32.73 10.82
C GLY A 155 8.60 -33.36 9.43
N ASN A 156 7.97 -34.51 9.22
CA ASN A 156 8.06 -35.22 7.94
C ASN A 156 7.20 -34.54 6.88
N ALA A 157 7.72 -34.51 5.65
CA ALA A 157 6.95 -34.07 4.50
C ALA A 157 5.65 -34.88 4.34
N PRO A 158 4.53 -34.24 3.97
CA PRO A 158 3.32 -34.93 3.54
C PRO A 158 3.61 -35.97 2.46
N ALA A 159 2.90 -37.10 2.53
CA ALA A 159 2.98 -38.13 1.50
C ALA A 159 2.61 -37.51 0.14
N GLY A 160 3.50 -37.67 -0.84
CA GLY A 160 3.30 -37.17 -2.20
C GLY A 160 3.93 -35.81 -2.53
N LEU A 161 4.65 -35.16 -1.61
CA LEU A 161 5.48 -33.99 -1.99
C LEU A 161 6.56 -34.39 -2.99
N SER A 162 6.75 -33.56 -4.02
CA SER A 162 7.82 -33.78 -4.99
C SER A 162 9.20 -33.83 -4.30
N PRO A 163 10.10 -34.77 -4.67
CA PRO A 163 11.50 -34.81 -4.21
C PRO A 163 12.25 -33.48 -4.39
N SER A 164 11.82 -32.64 -5.33
CA SER A 164 12.38 -31.30 -5.54
C SER A 164 12.03 -30.27 -4.45
N ALA A 165 11.03 -30.54 -3.60
CA ALA A 165 10.73 -29.71 -2.42
C ALA A 165 11.78 -29.89 -1.31
N TYR A 166 12.55 -30.99 -1.34
CA TYR A 166 13.54 -31.37 -0.33
C TYR A 166 14.96 -30.92 -0.69
N LEU A 167 15.15 -30.17 -1.78
CA LEU A 167 16.46 -29.91 -2.38
C LEU A 167 17.44 -29.12 -1.48
N PHE A 168 17.01 -28.75 -0.26
CA PHE A 168 17.82 -28.09 0.77
C PHE A 168 17.85 -28.83 2.13
N SER A 169 17.38 -30.08 2.21
CA SER A 169 17.55 -30.94 3.39
C SER A 169 18.60 -32.03 3.14
N LEU A 170 19.87 -31.64 3.06
CA LEU A 170 21.03 -32.53 3.16
C LEU A 170 21.97 -32.01 4.23
#